data_AF-A0A1I8NU73-F1
#
_entry.id   AF-A0A1I8NU73-F1
#
_cell.length_a   1.000
_cell.length_b   1.000
_cell.length_c   1.000
_cell.angle_alpha   90.00
_cell.angle_beta   90.00
_cell.angle_gamma   90.00
#
_symmetry.space_group_name_H-M   'P 1'
#
loop_
_entity.id
_entity.type
_entity.pdbx_description
1 polymer ?
#
loop_
_entity_poly.entity_id
_entity_poly.type
_entity_poly.pdbx_seq_one_letter_code
_entity_poly.pdbx_strand_id
1 'polypeptide(L)'
;MKSPIKLQLVYLSDTNKRRFYKGAPMELLSEYNKMTIAFHAGTNPHKARGLRLQYAFEENNCGGVFTDNEGSFEKGFDVFPKTCTYIFEAPPGKNVELSLNFLGLSGAENRATIYGIIPGEQDYLLKNITKEIFVKETFPFNTIRLLMHSNTCLFMGQYKFISANTGRGA
;
A
#
# COMPACT_ATOMS: atom_id res chain seq x y z
N MET A 1 3.13 1.57 46.53
CA MET A 1 3.72 0.62 45.57
C MET A 1 3.20 0.96 44.17
N LYS A 2 4.03 1.52 43.28
CA LYS A 2 3.61 1.84 41.89
C LYS A 2 3.65 0.54 41.07
N SER A 3 2.48 0.03 40.68
CA SER A 3 2.36 -1.10 39.75
C SER A 3 2.89 -0.68 38.37
N PRO A 4 3.64 -1.54 37.64
CA PRO A 4 4.08 -1.20 36.30
C PRO A 4 2.89 -1.08 35.35
N ILE A 5 2.88 0.01 34.58
CA ILE A 5 1.90 0.28 33.53
C ILE A 5 2.11 -0.74 32.40
N LYS A 6 1.02 -1.38 31.98
CA LYS A 6 1.04 -2.47 31.03
C LYS A 6 1.37 -1.98 29.62
N LEU A 7 2.22 -2.75 28.94
CA LEU A 7 2.73 -2.54 27.59
C LEU A 7 1.62 -2.68 26.55
N GLN A 8 1.45 -1.68 25.67
CA GLN A 8 0.64 -1.80 24.48
C GLN A 8 1.58 -1.81 23.27
N LEU A 9 1.68 -2.96 22.58
CA LEU A 9 2.34 -3.01 21.27
C LEU A 9 1.37 -2.44 20.23
N VAL A 10 1.83 -1.50 19.42
CA VAL A 10 1.12 -1.00 18.25
C VAL A 10 2.01 -1.26 17.03
N TYR A 11 1.43 -1.84 16.00
CA TYR A 11 2.09 -2.13 14.73
C TYR A 11 1.78 -0.96 13.79
N LEU A 12 2.82 -0.31 13.26
CA LEU A 12 2.68 0.78 12.29
C LEU A 12 2.86 0.27 10.86
N SER A 13 3.63 -0.81 10.70
CA SER A 13 3.76 -1.64 9.51
C SER A 13 4.22 -3.04 9.91
N ASP A 14 4.38 -3.94 8.95
CA ASP A 14 4.90 -5.29 9.17
C ASP A 14 6.31 -5.27 9.80
N THR A 15 7.06 -4.21 9.53
CA THR A 15 8.46 -4.00 9.97
C THR A 15 8.60 -3.01 11.12
N ASN A 16 7.65 -2.09 11.33
CA ASN A 16 7.74 -1.04 12.35
C ASN A 16 6.84 -1.33 13.56
N LYS A 17 7.46 -1.79 14.65
CA LYS A 17 6.79 -2.11 15.91
C LYS A 17 7.12 -1.05 16.95
N ARG A 18 6.11 -0.37 17.49
CA ARG A 18 6.28 0.60 18.58
C ARG A 18 5.47 0.19 19.81
N ARG A 19 6.02 0.45 21.00
CA ARG A 19 5.33 0.21 22.28
C ARG A 19 4.93 1.55 22.88
N PHE A 20 3.65 1.70 23.19
CA PHE A 20 3.11 2.90 23.81
C PHE A 20 2.66 2.63 25.25
N TYR A 21 2.71 3.69 26.06
CA TYR A 21 2.35 3.67 27.49
C TYR A 21 1.36 4.80 27.80
N LYS A 22 0.55 4.61 28.85
CA LYS A 22 -0.39 5.62 29.33
C LYS A 22 0.34 6.93 29.68
N GLY A 23 0.01 8.02 28.98
CA GLY A 23 0.56 9.36 29.23
C GLY A 23 1.57 9.86 28.20
N ALA A 24 1.95 9.05 27.20
CA ALA A 24 2.71 9.52 26.06
C ALA A 24 1.77 10.09 24.97
N PRO A 25 2.16 11.15 24.23
CA PRO A 25 1.50 11.51 22.99
C PRO A 25 1.48 10.30 22.05
N MET A 26 0.31 9.93 21.56
CA MET A 26 0.13 8.78 20.68
C MET A 26 -0.50 9.25 19.37
N GLU A 27 0.33 9.90 18.56
CA GLU A 27 0.03 10.18 17.16
C GLU A 27 0.78 9.17 16.29
N LEU A 28 0.04 8.55 15.39
CA LEU A 28 0.52 7.50 14.50
C LEU A 28 0.17 7.91 13.09
N LEU A 29 1.19 8.02 12.25
CA LEU A 29 1.03 8.27 10.83
C LEU A 29 1.43 6.98 10.09
N SER A 30 0.50 6.44 9.32
CA SER A 30 0.77 5.30 8.45
C SER A 30 1.48 5.77 7.18
N GLU A 31 2.38 4.94 6.66
CA GLU A 31 3.08 5.23 5.40
C GLU A 31 2.14 5.18 4.19
N TYR A 32 1.05 4.41 4.31
CA TYR A 32 0.00 4.25 3.32
C TYR A 32 -1.38 4.57 3.92
N ASN A 33 -2.43 4.56 3.12
CA ASN A 33 -3.85 4.63 3.56
C ASN A 33 -4.33 3.35 4.30
N LYS A 34 -3.42 2.56 4.89
CA LYS A 34 -3.70 1.32 5.63
C LYS A 34 -2.86 1.27 6.90
N MET A 35 -3.50 0.97 8.03
CA MET A 35 -2.84 0.77 9.32
C MET A 35 -3.53 -0.36 10.10
N THR A 36 -2.74 -1.27 10.66
CA THR A 36 -3.25 -2.38 11.48
C THR A 36 -2.89 -2.18 12.94
N ILE A 37 -3.90 -1.91 13.78
CA ILE A 37 -3.70 -1.79 15.23
C ILE A 37 -4.12 -3.10 15.91
N ALA A 38 -3.18 -3.76 16.58
CA ALA A 38 -3.48 -4.91 17.43
C ALA A 38 -3.40 -4.52 18.91
N PHE A 39 -4.46 -4.79 19.67
CA PHE A 39 -4.50 -4.55 21.11
C PHE A 39 -4.37 -5.87 21.87
N HIS A 40 -3.31 -6.00 22.68
CA HIS A 40 -3.10 -7.17 23.53
C HIS A 40 -3.42 -6.84 24.99
N ALA A 41 -4.58 -7.28 25.46
CA ALA A 41 -4.92 -7.22 26.88
C ALA A 41 -4.24 -8.37 27.62
N GLY A 42 -3.40 -8.07 28.62
CA GLY A 42 -2.89 -9.15 29.49
C GLY A 42 -3.86 -9.48 30.65
N THR A 43 -3.47 -10.45 31.47
CA THR A 43 -4.25 -11.09 32.55
C THR A 43 -4.40 -10.30 33.88
N ASN A 44 -4.33 -8.96 33.89
CA ASN A 44 -4.35 -8.22 35.17
C ASN A 44 -5.79 -8.17 35.73
N PRO A 45 -6.03 -8.56 37.01
CA PRO A 45 -7.38 -8.59 37.60
C PRO A 45 -8.07 -7.22 37.62
N HIS A 46 -7.29 -6.14 37.68
CA HIS A 46 -7.81 -4.79 37.59
C HIS A 46 -8.02 -4.41 36.12
N LYS A 47 -9.29 -4.47 35.68
CA LYS A 47 -9.71 -4.05 34.33
C LYS A 47 -9.44 -2.54 34.14
N ALA A 48 -8.60 -2.19 33.18
CA ALA A 48 -8.46 -0.81 32.71
C ALA A 48 -9.59 -0.44 31.74
N ARG A 49 -9.85 0.85 31.52
CA ARG A 49 -10.94 1.35 30.66
C ARG A 49 -10.72 1.12 29.15
N GLY A 50 -9.65 0.42 28.75
CA GLY A 50 -9.31 0.17 27.36
C GLY A 50 -8.66 1.39 26.67
N LEU A 51 -8.81 1.43 25.34
CA LEU A 51 -8.26 2.45 24.45
C LEU A 51 -9.40 3.07 23.62
N ARG A 52 -9.36 4.38 23.43
CA ARG A 52 -10.16 5.07 22.42
C ARG A 52 -9.21 5.65 21.36
N LEU A 53 -9.51 5.37 20.10
CA LEU A 53 -8.76 5.87 18.96
C LEU A 53 -9.60 6.90 18.21
N GLN A 54 -8.91 7.91 17.66
CA GLN A 54 -9.45 8.79 16.64
C GLN A 54 -8.50 8.67 15.46
N TYR A 55 -9.05 8.60 14.25
CA TYR A 55 -8.28 8.54 13.02
C TYR A 55 -8.85 9.54 12.03
N ALA A 56 -7.97 10.08 11.20
CA ALA A 56 -8.28 10.94 10.08
C ALA A 56 -7.34 10.57 8.93
N PHE A 57 -7.77 10.82 7.70
CA PHE A 57 -6.91 10.71 6.53
C PHE A 57 -6.28 12.07 6.27
N GLU A 58 -4.96 12.10 6.12
CA GLU A 58 -4.27 13.22 5.49
C GLU A 58 -4.23 12.97 3.98
N GLU A 59 -4.65 13.95 3.19
CA GLU A 59 -4.56 13.88 1.73
C GLU A 59 -3.09 13.89 1.31
N ASN A 60 -2.59 12.72 0.98
CA ASN A 60 -1.33 12.55 0.30
C ASN A 60 -1.62 11.90 -1.05
N ASN A 61 -1.65 12.69 -2.13
CA ASN A 61 -1.97 12.26 -3.50
C ASN A 61 -0.88 11.38 -4.13
N CYS A 62 -0.17 10.57 -3.33
CA CYS A 62 1.05 9.89 -3.73
C CYS A 62 1.10 8.45 -3.18
N GLY A 63 0.35 7.56 -3.84
CA GLY A 63 0.36 6.13 -3.52
C GLY A 63 -0.81 5.68 -2.65
N GLY A 64 -0.72 4.44 -2.16
CA GLY A 64 -1.75 3.80 -1.34
C GLY A 64 -1.94 2.32 -1.65
N VAL A 65 -2.78 1.68 -0.86
CA VAL A 65 -3.26 0.31 -0.99
C VAL A 65 -4.67 0.33 -1.54
N PHE A 66 -4.89 -0.43 -2.61
CA PHE A 66 -6.12 -0.52 -3.36
C PHE A 66 -6.68 -1.94 -3.24
N THR A 67 -7.89 -2.05 -2.71
CA THR A 67 -8.55 -3.34 -2.41
C THR A 67 -9.91 -3.51 -3.09
N ASP A 68 -10.45 -2.44 -3.69
CA ASP A 68 -11.71 -2.51 -4.41
C ASP A 68 -11.55 -3.30 -5.71
N ASN A 69 -12.63 -3.88 -6.23
CA ASN A 69 -12.54 -4.74 -7.41
C ASN A 69 -12.05 -4.01 -8.67
N GLU A 70 -12.27 -2.70 -8.76
CA GLU A 70 -11.75 -1.82 -9.81
C GLU A 70 -11.72 -0.38 -9.30
N GLY A 71 -10.93 0.46 -9.95
CA GLY A 71 -10.88 1.88 -9.65
C GLY A 71 -9.88 2.64 -10.50
N SER A 72 -9.76 3.93 -10.21
CA SER A 72 -8.81 4.82 -10.85
C SER A 72 -7.92 5.51 -9.83
N PHE A 73 -6.74 5.91 -10.29
CA PHE A 73 -5.76 6.64 -9.50
C PHE A 73 -4.91 7.50 -10.43
N GLU A 74 -4.25 8.51 -9.88
CA GLU A 74 -3.40 9.42 -10.63
C GLU A 74 -2.16 9.78 -9.81
N LYS A 75 -1.13 10.24 -10.51
CA LYS A 75 0.02 10.92 -9.89
C LYS A 75 0.10 12.29 -10.54
N GLY A 76 -0.53 13.26 -9.87
CA GLY A 76 -0.60 14.65 -10.29
C GLY A 76 0.76 15.36 -10.27
N PHE A 77 0.76 16.59 -10.78
CA PHE A 77 1.94 17.46 -10.78
C PHE A 77 2.29 18.00 -9.39
N ASP A 78 1.31 18.09 -8.50
CA ASP A 78 1.46 18.50 -7.09
C ASP A 78 2.41 17.58 -6.31
N VAL A 79 2.47 16.31 -6.69
CA VAL A 79 3.36 15.30 -6.11
C VAL A 79 4.49 14.92 -7.06
N PHE A 80 4.78 15.74 -8.08
CA PHE A 80 5.78 15.44 -9.11
C PHE A 80 7.10 14.96 -8.51
N PRO A 81 7.80 15.71 -7.64
CA PRO A 81 9.13 15.32 -7.16
C PRO A 81 9.13 14.14 -6.18
N LYS A 82 7.97 13.55 -5.87
CA LYS A 82 7.87 12.41 -4.94
C LYS A 82 7.82 11.10 -5.72
N THR A 83 8.51 10.09 -5.19
CA THR A 83 8.30 8.70 -5.59
C THR A 83 7.06 8.19 -4.86
N CYS A 84 6.11 7.64 -5.61
CA CYS A 84 4.84 7.16 -5.07
C CYS A 84 4.74 5.66 -5.22
N THR A 85 4.22 4.99 -4.19
CA THR A 85 4.07 3.53 -4.16
C THR A 85 2.60 3.17 -4.10
N TYR A 86 2.12 2.45 -5.11
CA TYR A 86 0.76 1.95 -5.20
C TYR A 86 0.79 0.42 -5.02
N ILE A 87 -0.03 -0.11 -4.14
CA ILE A 87 -0.12 -1.53 -3.84
C ILE A 87 -1.55 -1.98 -4.18
N PHE A 88 -1.66 -3.00 -5.01
CA PHE A 88 -2.95 -3.56 -5.40
C PHE A 88 -3.08 -4.93 -4.77
N GLU A 89 -4.05 -5.12 -3.89
CA GLU A 89 -4.30 -6.36 -3.15
C GLU A 89 -5.60 -6.99 -3.66
N ALA A 90 -5.49 -7.79 -4.71
CA ALA A 90 -6.62 -8.55 -5.23
C ALA A 90 -7.00 -9.72 -4.29
N PRO A 91 -8.30 -10.04 -4.19
CA PRO A 91 -8.75 -11.25 -3.51
C PRO A 91 -8.09 -12.53 -4.07
N PRO A 92 -8.00 -13.60 -3.26
CA PRO A 92 -7.48 -14.88 -3.73
C PRO A 92 -8.15 -15.38 -5.01
N GLY A 93 -7.36 -15.91 -5.94
CA GLY A 93 -7.86 -16.41 -7.24
C GLY A 93 -8.13 -15.33 -8.29
N LYS A 94 -7.76 -14.07 -8.01
CA LYS A 94 -7.79 -12.97 -8.98
C LYS A 94 -6.39 -12.50 -9.35
N ASN A 95 -6.30 -11.98 -10.57
CA ASN A 95 -5.15 -11.32 -11.16
C ASN A 95 -5.39 -9.81 -11.20
N VAL A 96 -4.31 -9.03 -11.26
CA VAL A 96 -4.39 -7.57 -11.35
C VAL A 96 -4.18 -7.13 -12.79
N GLU A 97 -5.19 -6.50 -13.38
CA GLU A 97 -5.06 -5.75 -14.63
C GLU A 97 -4.77 -4.28 -14.31
N LEU A 98 -3.74 -3.71 -14.95
CA LEU A 98 -3.42 -2.29 -14.90
C LEU A 98 -3.55 -1.67 -16.29
N SER A 99 -4.06 -0.45 -16.35
CA SER A 99 -4.05 0.44 -17.51
C SER A 99 -3.49 1.79 -17.09
N LEU A 100 -2.29 2.12 -17.57
CA LEU A 100 -1.52 3.29 -17.17
C LEU A 100 -1.35 4.22 -18.38
N ASN A 101 -1.73 5.48 -18.22
CA ASN A 101 -1.50 6.53 -19.20
C ASN A 101 -0.58 7.61 -18.61
N PHE A 102 0.68 7.58 -19.01
CA PHE A 102 1.71 8.50 -18.55
C PHE A 102 1.74 9.76 -19.39
N LEU A 103 2.04 10.88 -18.76
CA LEU A 103 2.27 12.12 -19.48
C LEU A 103 3.65 12.09 -20.17
N GLY A 104 3.70 12.41 -21.46
CA GLY A 104 4.91 12.44 -22.28
C GLY A 104 5.85 13.61 -21.97
N LEU A 105 6.29 13.76 -20.72
CA LEU A 105 7.27 14.78 -20.33
C LEU A 105 8.65 14.43 -20.91
N SER A 106 9.31 15.41 -21.53
CA SER A 106 10.66 15.23 -22.07
C SER A 106 11.65 14.94 -20.95
N GLY A 107 12.49 13.92 -21.12
CA GLY A 107 13.52 13.52 -20.14
C GLY A 107 13.05 12.58 -19.02
N ALA A 108 11.78 12.18 -18.98
CA ALA A 108 11.31 11.13 -18.07
C ALA A 108 11.78 9.74 -18.58
N GLU A 109 12.96 9.32 -18.12
CA GLU A 109 13.42 7.93 -18.20
C GLU A 109 13.07 7.20 -16.90
N ASN A 110 12.81 5.89 -16.97
CA ASN A 110 12.40 5.07 -15.83
C ASN A 110 11.11 5.59 -15.18
N ARG A 111 10.00 5.51 -15.93
CA ARG A 111 8.70 6.02 -15.50
C ARG A 111 8.19 5.32 -14.26
N ALA A 112 8.16 3.99 -14.30
CA ALA A 112 7.61 3.17 -13.23
C ALA A 112 8.16 1.75 -13.24
N THR A 113 8.18 1.13 -12.08
CA THR A 113 8.55 -0.28 -11.93
C THR A 113 7.42 -1.05 -11.26
N ILE A 114 7.08 -2.23 -11.78
CA ILE A 114 6.02 -3.10 -11.26
C ILE A 114 6.66 -4.37 -10.70
N TYR A 115 6.31 -4.70 -9.46
CA TYR A 115 6.75 -5.90 -8.76
C TYR A 115 5.56 -6.77 -8.37
N GLY A 116 5.72 -8.09 -8.44
CA GLY A 116 4.83 -9.06 -7.85
C GLY A 116 5.26 -9.35 -6.42
N ILE A 117 4.31 -9.37 -5.48
CA ILE A 117 4.58 -9.60 -4.07
C ILE A 117 4.09 -11.01 -3.70
N ILE A 118 5.01 -11.84 -3.22
CA ILE A 118 4.70 -13.16 -2.63
C ILE A 118 5.07 -13.09 -1.15
N PRO A 119 4.14 -13.37 -0.22
CA PRO A 119 4.42 -13.31 1.21
C PRO A 119 5.59 -14.21 1.62
N GLY A 120 6.59 -13.65 2.28
CA GLY A 120 7.77 -14.38 2.76
C GLY A 120 8.89 -14.54 1.72
N GLU A 121 8.70 -14.04 0.50
CA GLU A 121 9.71 -14.03 -0.55
C GLU A 121 10.14 -12.60 -0.91
N GLN A 122 11.20 -12.49 -1.69
CA GLN A 122 11.62 -11.20 -2.24
C GLN A 122 10.67 -10.78 -3.38
N ASP A 123 10.36 -9.49 -3.45
CA ASP A 123 9.55 -8.92 -4.53
C ASP A 123 10.14 -9.25 -5.91
N TYR A 124 9.30 -9.76 -6.81
CA TYR A 124 9.71 -10.18 -8.15
C TYR A 124 9.46 -9.05 -9.16
N LEU A 125 10.48 -8.61 -9.90
CA LEU A 125 10.33 -7.60 -10.93
C LEU A 125 9.49 -8.14 -12.10
N LEU A 126 8.29 -7.59 -12.29
CA LEU A 126 7.39 -7.96 -13.39
C LEU A 126 7.62 -7.10 -14.62
N LYS A 127 7.80 -5.79 -14.43
CA LYS A 127 7.96 -4.85 -15.54
C LYS A 127 8.73 -3.61 -15.14
N ASN A 128 9.66 -3.19 -15.99
CA ASN A 128 10.30 -1.89 -15.91
C ASN A 128 9.80 -1.02 -17.08
N ILE A 129 9.04 0.03 -16.77
CA ILE A 129 8.45 0.95 -17.73
C ILE A 129 9.38 2.14 -17.86
N THR A 130 9.98 2.30 -19.04
CA THR A 130 11.02 3.31 -19.24
C THR A 130 10.50 4.46 -20.07
N LYS A 131 10.01 4.20 -21.29
CA LYS A 131 9.63 5.23 -22.27
C LYS A 131 8.17 5.14 -22.69
N GLU A 132 7.50 4.02 -22.39
CA GLU A 132 6.12 3.77 -22.76
C GLU A 132 5.20 4.82 -22.11
N ILE A 133 4.39 5.46 -22.95
CA ILE A 133 3.38 6.41 -22.51
C ILE A 133 2.06 5.73 -22.16
N PHE A 134 1.83 4.51 -22.67
CA PHE A 134 0.65 3.72 -22.38
C PHE A 134 1.03 2.27 -22.09
N VAL A 135 0.52 1.71 -21.00
CA VAL A 135 0.71 0.32 -20.63
C VAL A 135 -0.63 -0.25 -20.20
N LYS A 136 -1.11 -1.29 -20.88
CA LYS A 136 -2.26 -2.08 -20.42
C LYS A 136 -1.85 -3.55 -20.37
N GLU A 137 -1.90 -4.13 -19.18
CA GLU A 137 -1.39 -5.49 -18.95
C GLU A 137 -2.07 -6.16 -17.76
N THR A 138 -2.22 -7.47 -17.83
CA THR A 138 -2.68 -8.32 -16.73
C THR A 138 -1.50 -9.05 -16.12
N PHE A 139 -1.33 -8.92 -14.82
CA PHE A 139 -0.31 -9.60 -14.04
C PHE A 139 -0.93 -10.79 -13.30
N PRO A 140 -0.38 -12.02 -13.43
CA PRO A 140 -0.89 -13.22 -12.77
C PRO A 140 -0.48 -13.28 -11.28
N PHE A 141 -0.71 -12.18 -10.57
CA PHE A 141 -0.39 -11.99 -9.15
C PHE A 141 -1.64 -11.45 -8.47
N ASN A 142 -1.91 -11.93 -7.26
CA ASN A 142 -2.93 -11.36 -6.39
C ASN A 142 -2.46 -10.03 -5.77
N THR A 143 -1.16 -9.89 -5.50
CA THR A 143 -0.60 -8.64 -4.97
C THR A 143 0.52 -8.12 -5.86
N ILE A 144 0.39 -6.87 -6.31
CA ILE A 144 1.45 -6.17 -7.04
C ILE A 144 1.75 -4.80 -6.43
N ARG A 145 3.01 -4.36 -6.57
CA ARG A 145 3.49 -3.02 -6.20
C ARG A 145 3.94 -2.27 -7.44
N LEU A 146 3.36 -1.10 -7.65
CA LEU A 146 3.77 -0.14 -8.66
C LEU A 146 4.56 0.99 -7.97
N LEU A 147 5.83 1.12 -8.32
CA LEU A 147 6.71 2.19 -7.92
C LEU A 147 6.76 3.25 -9.03
N MET A 148 6.12 4.39 -8.81
CA MET A 148 6.14 5.54 -9.71
C MET A 148 7.27 6.48 -9.35
N HIS A 149 8.23 6.70 -10.26
CA HIS A 149 9.41 7.53 -9.98
C HIS A 149 9.09 9.03 -9.92
N SER A 150 9.98 9.79 -9.28
CA SER A 150 9.85 11.24 -9.00
C SER A 150 9.84 12.17 -10.22
N ASN A 151 10.12 11.68 -11.42
CA ASN A 151 10.11 12.52 -12.63
C ASN A 151 8.97 12.13 -13.58
N THR A 152 7.94 11.45 -13.04
CA THR A 152 6.87 10.84 -13.81
C THR A 152 5.51 11.37 -13.36
N CYS A 153 4.69 11.80 -14.31
CA CYS A 153 3.26 12.03 -14.11
C CYS A 153 2.46 10.87 -14.69
N LEU A 154 1.44 10.44 -13.96
CA LEU A 154 0.42 9.53 -14.44
C LEU A 154 -0.88 10.33 -14.57
N PHE A 155 -1.29 10.58 -15.82
CA PHE A 155 -2.52 11.33 -16.09
C PHE A 155 -3.74 10.55 -15.66
N MET A 156 -3.74 9.24 -15.95
CA MET A 156 -4.81 8.36 -15.50
C MET A 156 -4.28 6.92 -15.39
N GLY A 157 -4.39 6.36 -14.20
CA GLY A 157 -4.25 4.94 -13.92
C GLY A 157 -5.62 4.32 -13.67
N GLN A 158 -5.84 3.13 -14.19
CA GLN A 158 -6.99 2.30 -13.90
C GLN A 158 -6.51 0.91 -13.51
N TYR A 159 -7.22 0.28 -12.60
CA TYR A 159 -6.97 -1.09 -12.20
C TYR A 159 -8.26 -1.88 -12.12
N LYS A 160 -8.15 -3.19 -12.33
CA LYS A 160 -9.25 -4.14 -12.20
C LYS A 160 -8.75 -5.49 -11.73
N PHE A 161 -9.48 -6.11 -10.81
CA PHE A 161 -9.21 -7.46 -10.34
C PHE A 161 -10.06 -8.45 -11.13
N ILE A 162 -9.41 -9.18 -12.03
CA ILE A 162 -10.05 -10.15 -12.92
C ILE A 162 -9.82 -11.56 -12.40
N SER A 163 -10.77 -12.47 -12.62
CA SER A 163 -10.56 -13.88 -12.24
C SER A 163 -9.35 -14.45 -12.96
N ALA A 164 -8.50 -15.17 -12.24
CA ALA A 164 -7.43 -15.93 -12.87
C ALA A 164 -8.08 -16.97 -13.78
N ASN A 165 -7.85 -16.89 -15.10
CA ASN A 165 -8.29 -17.94 -16.01
C ASN A 165 -7.60 -19.24 -15.58
N THR A 166 -8.35 -20.10 -14.90
CA THR A 166 -7.97 -21.49 -14.69
C THR A 166 -8.12 -22.17 -16.04
N GLY A 167 -7.06 -22.14 -16.84
CA GLY A 167 -6.95 -23.01 -18.00
C GLY A 167 -6.96 -24.46 -17.54
N ARG A 168 -8.15 -25.05 -17.34
CA ARG A 168 -8.35 -26.49 -17.48
C ARG A 168 -8.46 -26.80 -18.97
N GLY A 169 -7.32 -26.80 -19.63
CA GLY A 169 -7.09 -27.59 -20.83
C GLY A 169 -6.25 -28.79 -20.43
N ALA A 170 -6.90 -29.96 -20.39
CA ALA A 170 -6.41 -31.35 -20.30
C ALA A 170 -7.25 -32.15 -19.30
#